data_AF-A0A975RCH0-F1
#
_entry.id   AF-A0A975RCH0-F1
#
_cell.length_a   1.000
_cell.length_b   1.000
_cell.length_c   1.000
_cell.angle_alpha   90.00
_cell.angle_beta   90.00
_cell.angle_gamma   90.00
#
_symmetry.space_group_name_H-M   'P 1'
#
loop_
_entity.id
_entity.type
_entity.pdbx_description
1 polymer ?
#
loop_
_entity_poly.entity_id
_entity_poly.type
_entity_poly.pdbx_seq_one_letter_code
_entity_poly.pdbx_strand_id
1 'polypeptide(L)'
;MMLRETEGDQRWLAITIGAPEADALLSAQERVAHPRPGTIELIGQVIDAFGHEVVGVEVTGLSHGIFLSDLVLDSGIRVSARPSDAVALAIRAGVPVTVEEAVLEEASVDIEITGTGAEATADDLSEHERDQQVAEFRALLDEVRPEDFGD
;
A
#
# COMPACT_ATOMS: atom_id res chain seq x y z
N MET A 1 0.86 -2.56 0.28
CA MET A 1 1.49 -1.23 0.35
C MET A 1 2.15 -0.93 -0.98
N MET A 2 1.99 0.28 -1.51
CA MET A 2 2.62 0.69 -2.76
C MET A 2 3.48 1.92 -2.51
N LEU A 3 4.75 1.85 -2.88
CA LEU A 3 5.69 2.98 -2.81
C LEU A 3 6.04 3.40 -4.24
N ARG A 4 6.05 4.71 -4.50
CA ARG A 4 6.45 5.27 -5.79
C ARG A 4 7.77 5.99 -5.63
N GLU A 5 8.72 5.68 -6.49
CA GLU A 5 9.96 6.44 -6.62
C GLU A 5 9.64 7.87 -7.07
N THR A 6 10.05 8.85 -6.27
CA THR A 6 9.79 10.27 -6.55
C THR A 6 10.85 10.90 -7.44
N GLU A 7 12.07 10.35 -7.43
CA GLU A 7 13.23 10.83 -8.18
C GLU A 7 13.74 9.70 -9.07
N GLY A 8 13.82 9.90 -10.39
CA GLY A 8 14.25 8.85 -11.33
C GLY A 8 13.11 8.35 -12.22
N ASP A 9 13.12 7.05 -12.53
CA ASP A 9 12.26 6.41 -13.54
C ASP A 9 10.81 6.19 -13.09
N GLN A 10 10.43 6.73 -11.92
CA GLN A 10 9.06 6.70 -11.38
C GLN A 10 8.55 5.27 -11.16
N ARG A 11 9.47 4.36 -10.82
CA ARG A 11 9.21 2.95 -10.55
C ARG A 11 8.31 2.77 -9.32
N TRP A 12 7.59 1.66 -9.29
CA TRP A 12 6.75 1.30 -8.14
C TRP A 12 7.29 0.08 -7.43
N LEU A 13 7.18 0.07 -6.10
CA LEU A 13 7.45 -1.08 -5.26
C LEU A 13 6.15 -1.55 -4.62
N ALA A 14 5.74 -2.77 -4.94
CA ALA A 14 4.57 -3.41 -4.36
C ALA A 14 5.01 -4.35 -3.22
N ILE A 15 4.65 -3.99 -1.99
CA ILE A 15 4.95 -4.80 -0.79
C ILE A 15 3.65 -5.32 -0.20
N THR A 16 3.49 -6.65 -0.19
CA THR A 16 2.34 -7.32 0.42
C THR A 16 2.38 -7.17 1.94
N ILE A 17 1.30 -6.69 2.52
CA ILE A 17 1.15 -6.50 3.97
C ILE A 17 -0.21 -7.06 4.42
N GLY A 18 -0.31 -7.45 5.69
CA GLY A 18 -1.57 -7.91 6.28
C GLY A 18 -2.54 -6.77 6.56
N ALA A 19 -3.77 -7.12 6.91
CA ALA A 19 -4.80 -6.14 7.28
C ALA A 19 -4.39 -5.28 8.50
N PRO A 20 -3.85 -5.84 9.61
CA PRO A 20 -3.44 -5.01 10.75
C PRO A 20 -2.36 -3.98 10.40
N GLU A 21 -1.41 -4.35 9.52
CA GLU A 21 -0.39 -3.43 9.03
C GLU A 21 -0.98 -2.35 8.11
N ALA A 22 -1.96 -2.70 7.28
CA ALA A 22 -2.65 -1.74 6.42
C ALA A 22 -3.45 -0.72 7.24
N ASP A 23 -4.16 -1.17 8.27
CA ASP A 23 -4.89 -0.30 9.19
C ASP A 23 -3.95 0.67 9.92
N ALA A 24 -2.79 0.18 10.36
CA ALA A 24 -1.77 1.02 10.99
C ALA A 24 -1.22 2.09 10.03
N LEU A 25 -1.00 1.73 8.77
CA LEU A 25 -0.52 2.65 7.74
C LEU A 25 -1.56 3.73 7.40
N LEU A 26 -2.83 3.32 7.23
CA LEU A 26 -3.95 4.23 6.99
C LEU A 26 -4.12 5.20 8.16
N SER A 27 -4.12 4.68 9.39
CA SER A 27 -4.21 5.51 10.59
C SER A 27 -3.04 6.50 10.70
N ALA A 28 -1.83 6.12 10.29
CA ALA A 28 -0.68 7.02 10.26
C ALA A 28 -0.86 8.12 9.21
N GLN A 29 -1.38 7.77 8.02
CA GLN A 29 -1.60 8.68 6.90
C GLN A 29 -2.70 9.71 7.18
N GLU A 30 -3.84 9.28 7.72
CA GLU A 30 -4.97 10.15 8.05
C GLU A 30 -4.70 11.08 9.24
N ARG A 31 -3.61 10.82 9.99
CA ARG A 31 -3.25 11.54 11.23
C ARG A 31 -4.40 11.61 12.24
N VAL A 32 -5.27 10.61 12.26
CA VAL A 32 -6.43 10.57 13.18
C VAL A 32 -5.94 10.60 14.63
N ALA A 33 -6.41 11.59 15.38
CA ALA A 33 -6.13 11.69 16.80
C ALA A 33 -7.03 10.70 17.56
N HIS A 34 -6.40 9.71 18.18
CA HIS A 34 -7.06 8.75 19.05
C HIS A 34 -6.96 9.20 20.51
N PRO A 35 -7.92 8.85 21.40
CA PRO A 35 -7.87 9.20 22.82
C PRO A 35 -6.67 8.57 23.56
N ARG A 36 -6.08 7.51 22.99
CA ARG A 36 -4.86 6.84 23.44
C ARG A 36 -3.98 6.55 22.22
N PRO A 37 -2.65 6.58 22.37
CA PRO A 37 -1.76 6.35 21.24
C PRO A 37 -1.89 4.90 20.74
N GLY A 38 -1.99 4.73 19.43
CA GLY A 38 -1.86 3.43 18.77
C GLY A 38 -0.41 2.93 18.81
N THR A 39 -0.17 1.68 18.40
CA THR A 39 1.16 1.04 18.52
C THR A 39 2.28 1.83 17.83
N ILE A 40 2.04 2.30 16.60
CA ILE A 40 3.04 3.09 15.85
C ILE A 40 3.34 4.41 16.57
N GLU A 41 2.32 5.08 17.09
CA GLU A 41 2.52 6.33 17.85
C GLU A 41 3.23 6.08 19.19
N LEU A 42 2.90 5.00 19.89
CA LEU A 42 3.60 4.60 21.11
C LEU A 42 5.09 4.36 20.84
N ILE A 43 5.44 3.69 19.73
CA ILE A 43 6.85 3.45 19.37
C ILE A 43 7.58 4.78 19.12
N GLY A 44 6.96 5.71 18.37
CA GLY A 44 7.52 7.05 18.19
C GLY A 44 7.75 7.78 19.53
N GLN A 45 6.75 7.77 20.40
CA GLN A 45 6.86 8.38 21.74
C GLN A 45 7.93 7.72 22.62
N VAL A 46 8.13 6.41 22.48
CA VAL A 46 9.22 5.70 23.17
C VAL A 46 10.56 6.20 22.66
N ILE A 47 10.76 6.29 21.35
CA ILE A 47 12.00 6.81 20.74
C ILE A 47 12.27 8.24 21.25
N ASP A 48 11.26 9.11 21.21
CA ASP A 48 11.34 10.50 21.71
C ASP A 48 11.69 10.54 23.20
N ALA A 49 11.08 9.67 24.02
CA ALA A 49 11.34 9.61 25.46
C ALA A 49 12.77 9.17 25.79
N PHE A 50 13.43 8.44 24.91
CA PHE A 50 14.86 8.11 25.01
C PHE A 50 15.77 9.19 24.40
N GLY A 51 15.22 10.30 23.91
CA GLY A 51 15.97 11.45 23.43
C GLY A 51 16.50 11.29 22.00
N HIS A 52 15.82 10.50 21.19
CA HIS A 52 16.14 10.27 19.77
C HIS A 52 14.99 10.71 18.88
N GLU A 53 15.30 10.96 17.61
CA GLU A 53 14.31 11.22 16.57
C GLU A 53 14.48 10.21 15.45
N VAL A 54 13.36 9.77 14.85
CA VAL A 54 13.40 9.05 13.57
C VAL A 54 13.75 10.07 12.50
N VAL A 55 14.75 9.79 11.67
CA VAL A 55 15.20 10.68 10.58
C VAL A 55 15.01 10.09 9.19
N GLY A 56 14.69 8.80 9.10
CA GLY A 56 14.38 8.15 7.83
C GLY A 56 14.12 6.67 7.96
N VAL A 57 13.74 6.07 6.84
CA VAL A 57 13.62 4.62 6.65
C VAL A 57 14.35 4.24 5.39
N GLU A 58 15.12 3.17 5.46
CA GLU A 58 15.84 2.61 4.32
C GLU A 58 15.30 1.21 4.04
N VAL A 59 14.77 0.95 2.85
CA VAL A 59 14.48 -0.42 2.38
C VAL A 59 15.78 -0.98 1.80
N THR A 60 16.43 -1.83 2.59
CA THR A 60 17.84 -2.20 2.41
C THR A 60 18.07 -3.47 1.59
N GLY A 61 17.02 -4.27 1.37
CA GLY A 61 17.19 -5.52 0.64
C GLY A 61 15.91 -6.27 0.35
N LEU A 62 16.05 -7.26 -0.53
CA LEU A 62 15.08 -8.31 -0.79
C LEU A 62 15.79 -9.66 -0.62
N SER A 63 15.23 -10.55 0.21
CA SER A 63 15.79 -11.89 0.39
C SER A 63 14.67 -12.91 0.42
N HIS A 64 14.69 -13.87 -0.51
CA HIS A 64 13.68 -14.93 -0.60
C HIS A 64 12.24 -14.37 -0.66
N GLY A 65 12.04 -13.25 -1.37
CA GLY A 65 10.75 -12.57 -1.45
C GLY A 65 10.36 -11.75 -0.22
N ILE A 66 11.26 -11.60 0.75
CA ILE A 66 11.03 -10.82 1.98
C ILE A 66 11.84 -9.54 1.91
N PHE A 67 11.14 -8.41 1.91
CA PHE A 67 11.76 -7.09 1.98
C PHE A 67 12.31 -6.80 3.38
N LEU A 68 13.48 -6.21 3.42
CA LEU A 68 14.19 -5.79 4.63
C LEU A 68 14.22 -4.26 4.69
N SER A 69 14.12 -3.71 5.89
CA SER A 69 14.29 -2.27 6.09
C SER A 69 14.90 -1.94 7.44
N ASP A 70 15.50 -0.76 7.53
CA ASP A 70 15.98 -0.17 8.76
C ASP A 70 15.24 1.15 9.04
N LEU A 71 14.83 1.34 10.30
CA LEU A 71 14.47 2.64 10.85
C LEU A 71 15.76 3.36 11.27
N VAL A 72 15.98 4.55 10.73
CA VAL A 72 17.19 5.34 10.98
C VAL A 72 16.89 6.42 12.01
N LEU A 73 17.69 6.45 13.07
CA LEU A 73 17.61 7.48 14.12
C LEU A 73 18.68 8.57 13.92
N ASP A 74 18.44 9.74 14.50
CA ASP A 74 19.32 10.91 14.49
C ASP A 74 20.77 10.63 14.96
N SER A 75 20.91 9.68 15.88
CA SER A 75 22.19 9.19 16.39
C SER A 75 22.99 8.32 15.42
N GLY A 76 22.41 8.00 14.25
CA GLY A 76 22.95 7.03 13.30
C GLY A 76 22.66 5.57 13.65
N ILE A 77 21.93 5.31 14.74
CA ILE A 77 21.45 3.97 15.09
C ILE A 77 20.44 3.52 14.04
N ARG A 78 20.61 2.27 13.60
CA ARG A 78 19.70 1.59 12.68
C ARG A 78 18.98 0.47 13.42
N VAL A 79 17.65 0.46 13.33
CA VAL A 79 16.82 -0.59 13.93
C VAL A 79 16.16 -1.37 12.81
N SER A 80 16.53 -2.65 12.68
CA SER A 80 15.92 -3.54 11.70
C SER A 80 14.43 -3.67 11.96
N ALA A 81 13.64 -3.47 10.91
CA ALA A 81 12.18 -3.46 10.97
C ALA A 81 11.58 -4.05 9.68
N ARG A 82 10.33 -4.51 9.78
CA ARG A 82 9.54 -4.81 8.58
C ARG A 82 9.24 -3.48 7.86
N PRO A 83 9.25 -3.45 6.51
CA PRO A 83 8.96 -2.23 5.76
C PRO A 83 7.61 -1.59 6.12
N SER A 84 6.58 -2.38 6.42
CA SER A 84 5.27 -1.87 6.82
C SER A 84 5.32 -1.00 8.08
N ASP A 85 6.05 -1.46 9.09
CA ASP A 85 6.13 -0.79 10.38
C ASP A 85 7.03 0.45 10.29
N ALA A 86 8.16 0.32 9.59
CA ALA A 86 9.09 1.41 9.35
C ALA A 86 8.42 2.54 8.56
N VAL A 87 7.75 2.23 7.45
CA VAL A 87 7.04 3.23 6.63
C VAL A 87 5.90 3.89 7.41
N ALA A 88 5.17 3.16 8.25
CA ALA A 88 4.14 3.77 9.10
C ALA A 88 4.72 4.81 10.07
N LEU A 89 5.87 4.52 10.68
CA LEU A 89 6.62 5.49 11.48
C LEU A 89 7.11 6.68 10.63
N ALA A 90 7.61 6.42 9.43
CA ALA A 90 8.09 7.47 8.53
C ALA A 90 6.98 8.46 8.15
N ILE A 91 5.78 7.95 7.82
CA ILE A 91 4.60 8.76 7.52
C ILE A 91 4.22 9.63 8.72
N ARG A 92 4.26 9.05 9.94
CA ARG A 92 3.91 9.77 11.17
C ARG A 92 4.93 10.86 11.51
N ALA A 93 6.22 10.55 11.41
CA ALA A 93 7.32 11.47 11.67
C ALA A 93 7.54 12.50 10.54
N GLY A 94 7.01 12.23 9.35
CA GLY A 94 7.20 13.09 8.18
C GLY A 94 8.62 13.04 7.62
N VAL A 95 9.24 11.87 7.66
CA VAL A 95 10.63 11.64 7.22
C VAL A 95 10.70 10.83 5.94
N PRO A 96 11.80 10.93 5.16
CA PRO A 96 11.92 10.22 3.90
C PRO A 96 11.98 8.70 4.07
N VAL A 97 11.44 8.02 3.06
CA VAL A 97 11.66 6.58 2.83
C VAL A 97 12.55 6.48 1.60
N THR A 98 13.70 5.84 1.75
CA THR A 98 14.61 5.53 0.65
C THR A 98 14.62 4.03 0.39
N VAL A 99 14.96 3.65 -0.84
CA VAL A 99 15.04 2.26 -1.27
C VAL A 99 16.38 2.07 -1.95
N GLU A 100 17.09 0.99 -1.61
CA GLU A 100 18.33 0.63 -2.29
C GLU A 100 18.08 0.36 -3.77
N GLU A 101 18.99 0.84 -4.63
CA GLU A 101 18.84 0.71 -6.09
C GLU A 101 18.71 -0.76 -6.51
N ALA A 102 19.50 -1.64 -5.90
CA ALA A 102 19.44 -3.08 -6.17
C ALA A 102 18.04 -3.67 -5.87
N VAL A 103 17.32 -3.13 -4.89
CA VAL A 103 15.95 -3.55 -4.57
C VAL A 103 14.97 -3.05 -5.63
N LEU A 104 15.15 -1.82 -6.13
CA LEU A 104 14.33 -1.28 -7.22
C LEU A 104 14.59 -2.04 -8.52
N GLU A 105 15.85 -2.34 -8.86
CA GLU A 105 16.19 -3.15 -10.03
C GLU A 105 15.59 -4.55 -10.00
N GLU A 106 15.58 -5.19 -8.81
CA GLU A 106 15.07 -6.56 -8.66
C GLU A 106 13.55 -6.64 -8.60
N ALA A 107 12.89 -5.68 -7.94
CA ALA A 107 11.52 -5.85 -7.48
C ALA A 107 10.56 -4.72 -7.86
N SER A 108 11.03 -3.72 -8.64
CA SER A 108 10.12 -2.72 -9.17
C SER A 108 9.11 -3.34 -10.14
N VAL A 109 7.93 -2.74 -10.17
CA VAL A 109 6.86 -3.09 -11.09
C VAL A 109 6.51 -1.88 -11.95
N ASP A 110 6.37 -2.12 -13.24
CA ASP A 110 5.79 -1.14 -14.15
C ASP A 110 4.28 -1.13 -13.95
N ILE A 111 3.78 -0.03 -13.38
CA ILE A 111 2.35 0.17 -13.25
C ILE A 111 1.91 1.04 -14.41
N GLU A 112 1.43 0.37 -15.46
CA GLU A 112 0.50 1.01 -16.38
C GLU A 112 -0.77 1.29 -15.58
N ILE A 113 -0.94 2.54 -15.12
CA ILE A 113 -2.22 3.01 -14.61
C ILE A 113 -3.17 3.07 -15.81
N THR A 114 -3.62 1.92 -16.27
CA THR A 114 -4.89 1.82 -16.99
C THR A 114 -5.92 2.19 -15.94
N GLY A 115 -6.61 3.31 -16.16
CA GLY A 115 -7.65 3.77 -15.23
C GLY A 115 -8.79 2.75 -15.22
N THR A 116 -8.71 1.72 -14.38
CA THR A 116 -9.80 0.76 -14.14
C THR A 116 -9.87 0.41 -12.66
N GLY A 117 -9.78 1.46 -11.83
CA GLY A 117 -10.30 1.48 -10.46
C GLY A 117 -11.62 2.25 -10.34
N ALA A 118 -12.22 2.65 -11.46
CA ALA A 118 -13.60 3.11 -11.51
C ALA A 118 -14.44 1.96 -12.06
N GLU A 119 -15.58 1.69 -11.42
CA GLU A 119 -16.70 0.98 -12.02
C GLU A 119 -16.76 1.34 -13.51
N ALA A 120 -16.69 0.35 -14.40
CA ALA A 120 -16.95 0.58 -15.81
C ALA A 120 -18.38 1.13 -15.92
N THR A 121 -18.53 2.44 -16.00
CA THR A 121 -19.79 3.05 -16.37
C THR A 121 -20.06 2.64 -17.81
N ALA A 122 -21.29 2.27 -18.12
CA ALA A 122 -21.72 1.76 -19.44
C ALA A 122 -21.38 2.69 -20.63
N ASP A 123 -20.91 3.91 -20.37
CA ASP A 123 -20.46 4.88 -21.37
C ASP A 123 -19.08 4.62 -21.96
N ASP A 124 -18.23 3.78 -21.33
CA ASP A 124 -16.86 3.50 -21.82
C ASP A 124 -16.79 2.25 -22.74
N LEU A 125 -17.92 1.60 -22.97
CA LEU A 125 -18.04 0.45 -23.87
C LEU A 125 -18.39 0.92 -25.28
N SER A 126 -17.74 0.34 -26.30
CA SER A 126 -18.18 0.52 -27.68
C SER A 126 -19.63 0.02 -27.85
N GLU A 127 -20.35 0.55 -28.85
CA GLU A 127 -21.76 0.13 -29.10
C GLU A 127 -21.87 -1.39 -29.26
N HIS A 128 -20.85 -2.03 -29.85
CA HIS A 128 -20.81 -3.47 -30.04
C HIS A 128 -20.73 -4.27 -28.72
N GLU A 129 -19.93 -3.79 -27.76
CA GLU A 129 -19.76 -4.44 -26.46
C GLU A 129 -21.01 -4.29 -25.59
N ARG A 130 -21.70 -3.13 -25.67
CA ARG A 130 -22.99 -2.93 -24.99
C ARG A 130 -24.06 -3.87 -25.51
N ASP A 131 -24.17 -4.01 -26.83
CA ASP A 131 -25.13 -4.91 -27.45
C ASP A 131 -24.88 -6.37 -27.06
N GLN A 132 -23.62 -6.77 -26.98
CA GLN A 132 -23.23 -8.11 -26.56
C GLN A 132 -23.59 -8.39 -25.09
N GLN A 133 -23.31 -7.46 -24.19
CA GLN A 133 -23.68 -7.59 -22.77
C GLN A 133 -25.19 -7.61 -22.56
N VAL A 134 -25.96 -6.79 -23.29
CA VAL A 134 -27.43 -6.81 -23.22
C VAL A 134 -28.00 -8.13 -23.74
N ALA A 135 -27.41 -8.70 -24.79
CA ALA A 135 -27.82 -9.99 -25.31
C ALA A 135 -27.53 -11.13 -24.31
N GLU A 136 -26.36 -11.12 -23.70
CA GLU A 136 -25.95 -12.09 -22.68
C GLU A 136 -26.82 -11.99 -21.41
N PHE A 137 -27.08 -10.78 -20.94
CA PHE A 137 -27.95 -10.55 -19.78
C PHE A 137 -29.41 -10.97 -20.05
N ARG A 138 -29.93 -10.76 -21.26
CA ARG A 138 -31.26 -11.26 -21.66
C ARG A 138 -31.31 -12.78 -21.69
N ALA A 139 -30.27 -13.44 -22.19
CA ALA A 139 -30.18 -14.90 -22.18
C ALA A 139 -30.16 -15.45 -20.74
N LEU A 140 -29.44 -14.77 -19.83
CA LEU A 140 -29.42 -15.12 -18.42
C LEU A 140 -30.79 -14.97 -17.76
N LEU A 141 -31.50 -13.87 -18.01
CA LEU A 141 -32.84 -13.63 -17.45
C LEU A 141 -33.89 -14.63 -17.97
N ASP A 142 -33.73 -15.13 -19.19
CA ASP A 142 -34.61 -16.18 -19.73
C ASP A 142 -34.34 -17.57 -19.11
N GLU A 143 -33.14 -17.79 -18.56
CA GLU A 143 -32.74 -19.05 -17.92
C GLU A 143 -33.05 -19.07 -16.41
N VAL A 144 -33.01 -17.91 -15.75
CA VAL A 144 -33.25 -17.79 -14.31
C VAL A 144 -34.73 -17.97 -13.99
N ARG A 145 -35.04 -19.01 -13.21
CA ARG A 145 -36.41 -19.29 -12.76
C ARG A 145 -36.63 -18.74 -11.35
N PRO A 146 -37.88 -18.40 -10.97
CA PRO A 146 -38.19 -17.90 -9.62
C PRO A 146 -37.75 -18.84 -8.49
N GLU A 147 -37.60 -20.13 -8.79
CA GLU A 147 -37.17 -21.17 -7.86
C GLU A 147 -35.67 -21.10 -7.50
N ASP A 148 -34.84 -20.45 -8.34
CA ASP A 148 -33.39 -20.33 -8.12
C ASP A 148 -33.03 -19.28 -7.05
N PHE A 149 -34.00 -18.52 -6.57
CA PHE A 149 -33.84 -17.50 -5.51
C PHE A 149 -34.27 -18.00 -4.12
N GLY A 150 -34.55 -19.30 -3.97
CA GLY A 150 -35.05 -19.91 -2.73
C GLY A 150 -34.05 -20.89 -2.09
N ASP A 151 -33.09 -20.36 -1.33
CA ASP A 151 -32.65 -20.79 0.02
C ASP A 151 -31.56 -19.81 0.54
#